data_AF-A0A9W6XW56-F1
#
_entry.id   AF-A0A9W6XW56-F1
#
_cell.length_a   1.000
_cell.length_b   1.000
_cell.length_c   1.000
_cell.angle_alpha   90.00
_cell.angle_beta   90.00
_cell.angle_gamma   90.00
#
_symmetry.space_group_name_H-M   'P 1'
#
loop_
_entity.id
_entity.type
_entity.pdbx_description
1 polymer ?
#
loop_
_entity_poly.entity_id
_entity_poly.type
_entity_poly.pdbx_seq_one_letter_code
_entity_poly.pdbx_strand_id
1 'polypeptide(L)'
;MARETATPGYFTSWSFMEQELRSAFLLANVAYRHRSNFFRCMEGKRSLQDYAMKLHNLEAAMAGAPLSEDVKVTVFMDGVRTGPVQTELFRRQPKTFNEAVNIAMLEDHCVRSTQGHTPHVEASEGPTPMEISLAESARPQRTQRAGGRCFGCNQPGHFRRNCPTNPWKTTRDKKHLVRPAPNSLEATESEHGYSQ
;
A
#
# COMPACT_ATOMS: atom_id res chain seq x y z
N MET A 1 57.24 -17.18 -44.79
CA MET A 1 55.84 -17.26 -44.36
C MET A 1 55.68 -18.51 -43.50
N ALA A 2 56.00 -18.40 -42.20
CA ALA A 2 55.81 -19.50 -41.26
C ALA A 2 54.32 -19.61 -40.94
N ARG A 3 53.73 -20.77 -41.23
CA ARG A 3 52.35 -21.08 -40.81
C ARG A 3 52.46 -21.54 -39.37
N GLU A 4 51.95 -20.74 -38.44
CA GLU A 4 51.74 -21.16 -37.06
C GLU A 4 50.85 -22.40 -37.07
N THR A 5 51.43 -23.55 -36.73
CA THR A 5 50.71 -24.80 -36.57
C THR A 5 49.87 -24.69 -35.31
N ALA A 6 48.55 -24.57 -35.48
CA ALA A 6 47.60 -24.70 -34.40
C ALA A 6 47.76 -26.07 -33.74
N THR A 7 48.35 -26.10 -32.56
CA THR A 7 48.41 -27.29 -31.73
C THR A 7 46.98 -27.76 -31.49
N PRO A 8 46.63 -29.05 -31.71
CA PRO A 8 45.30 -29.54 -31.39
C PRO A 8 45.17 -29.54 -29.87
N GLY A 9 44.66 -28.45 -29.31
CA GLY A 9 44.40 -28.30 -27.89
C GLY A 9 43.24 -29.21 -27.51
N TYR A 10 43.54 -30.49 -27.26
CA TYR A 10 42.55 -31.41 -26.73
C TYR A 10 42.24 -31.01 -25.29
N PHE A 11 40.99 -30.66 -25.00
CA PHE A 11 40.60 -30.31 -23.64
C PHE A 11 40.79 -31.52 -22.72
N THR A 12 41.65 -31.39 -21.72
CA THR A 12 42.05 -32.48 -20.82
C THR A 12 41.05 -32.71 -19.68
N SER A 13 40.14 -31.77 -19.42
CA SER A 13 39.03 -31.90 -18.48
C SER A 13 37.87 -30.95 -18.81
N TRP A 14 36.67 -31.25 -18.30
CA TRP A 14 35.53 -30.33 -18.37
C TRP A 14 35.83 -28.97 -17.73
N SER A 15 36.49 -28.95 -16.56
CA SER A 15 36.85 -27.72 -15.87
C SER A 15 37.80 -26.83 -16.68
N PHE A 16 38.75 -27.45 -17.40
CA PHE A 16 39.68 -26.73 -18.27
C PHE A 16 38.96 -26.14 -19.49
N MET A 17 38.07 -26.91 -20.12
CA MET A 17 37.24 -26.42 -21.22
C MET A 17 36.30 -25.28 -20.78
N GLU A 18 35.66 -25.44 -19.62
CA GLU A 18 34.78 -24.42 -19.04
C GLU A 18 35.56 -23.14 -18.72
N GLN A 19 36.78 -23.28 -18.19
CA GLN A 19 37.67 -22.15 -17.92
C GLN A 19 38.10 -21.45 -19.22
N GLU A 20 38.45 -22.17 -20.28
CA GLU A 20 38.83 -21.54 -21.55
C GLU A 20 37.67 -20.89 -22.29
N LEU A 21 36.47 -21.47 -22.23
CA LEU A 21 35.29 -20.81 -22.76
C LEU A 21 34.99 -19.52 -21.98
N ARG A 22 35.16 -19.53 -20.66
CA ARG A 22 35.01 -18.32 -19.84
C ARG A 22 36.10 -17.29 -20.15
N SER A 23 37.36 -17.69 -20.27
CA SER A 23 38.48 -16.79 -20.53
C SER A 23 38.38 -16.12 -21.92
N ALA A 24 37.92 -16.86 -22.93
CA ALA A 24 37.83 -16.40 -24.31
C ALA A 24 36.60 -15.52 -24.57
N PHE A 25 35.45 -15.84 -23.96
CA PHE A 25 34.17 -15.19 -24.27
C PHE A 25 33.65 -14.22 -23.20
N LEU A 26 34.10 -14.31 -21.94
CA LEU A 26 33.70 -13.35 -20.91
C LEU A 26 34.68 -12.18 -20.84
N LEU A 27 34.16 -10.97 -20.66
CA LEU A 27 35.01 -9.85 -20.30
C LEU A 27 35.65 -10.08 -18.93
N ALA A 28 36.93 -9.73 -18.78
CA ALA A 28 37.67 -9.82 -17.51
C ALA A 28 36.97 -9.14 -16.31
N ASN A 29 36.16 -8.11 -16.57
CA ASN A 29 35.44 -7.34 -15.55
C ASN A 29 33.96 -7.72 -15.40
N VAL A 30 33.51 -8.85 -15.95
CA VAL A 30 32.09 -9.26 -15.94
C VAL A 30 31.55 -9.39 -14.51
N ALA A 31 32.29 -10.06 -13.62
CA ALA A 31 31.91 -10.23 -12.21
C ALA A 31 31.79 -8.88 -11.50
N TYR A 32 32.74 -7.96 -11.71
CA TYR A 32 32.68 -6.60 -11.16
C TYR A 32 31.47 -5.83 -11.66
N ARG A 33 31.16 -5.89 -12.97
CA ARG A 33 30.00 -5.20 -13.56
C ARG A 33 28.69 -5.70 -12.97
N HIS A 34 28.52 -7.02 -12.85
CA HIS A 34 27.32 -7.59 -12.24
C HIS A 34 27.22 -7.26 -10.75
N ARG A 35 28.35 -7.31 -10.02
CA ARG A 35 28.41 -6.91 -8.61
C ARG A 35 28.05 -5.44 -8.39
N SER A 36 28.57 -4.54 -9.21
CA SER A 36 28.22 -3.12 -9.17
C SER A 36 26.74 -2.90 -9.48
N ASN A 37 26.20 -3.59 -10.49
CA ASN A 37 24.79 -3.54 -10.82
C ASN A 37 23.90 -4.13 -9.72
N PHE A 38 24.36 -5.15 -8.99
CA PHE A 38 23.67 -5.74 -7.86
C PHE A 38 23.47 -4.70 -6.76
N PHE A 39 24.54 -4.02 -6.35
CA PHE A 39 24.49 -2.97 -5.33
C PHE A 39 23.63 -1.76 -5.71
N ARG A 40 23.49 -1.48 -7.01
CA ARG A 40 22.69 -0.36 -7.52
C ARG A 40 21.27 -0.76 -7.91
N CYS A 41 20.88 -2.01 -7.68
CA CYS A 41 19.57 -2.51 -8.06
C CYS A 41 18.51 -2.06 -7.05
N MET A 42 17.54 -1.29 -7.54
CA MET A 42 16.38 -0.85 -6.77
C MET A 42 15.10 -1.36 -7.44
N GLU A 43 14.05 -1.65 -6.67
CA GLU A 43 12.73 -2.04 -7.19
C GLU A 43 12.22 -0.99 -8.20
N GLY A 44 12.31 0.29 -7.83
CA GLY A 44 11.93 1.40 -8.70
C GLY A 44 10.43 1.36 -9.01
N LYS A 45 10.05 1.39 -10.29
CA LYS A 45 8.64 1.27 -10.73
C LYS A 45 8.22 -0.17 -11.08
N ARG A 46 9.12 -1.14 -10.91
CA ARG A 46 8.90 -2.52 -11.33
C ARG A 46 8.14 -3.29 -10.25
N SER A 47 7.62 -4.45 -10.60
CA SER A 47 7.06 -5.34 -9.58
C SER A 47 8.17 -5.82 -8.64
N LEU A 48 7.79 -6.15 -7.41
CA LEU A 48 8.72 -6.74 -6.44
C LEU A 48 9.29 -8.07 -6.96
N GLN A 49 8.52 -8.84 -7.72
CA GLN A 49 8.94 -10.11 -8.31
C GLN A 49 10.04 -9.89 -9.37
N ASP A 50 9.87 -8.90 -10.25
CA ASP A 50 10.90 -8.55 -11.26
C ASP A 50 12.19 -8.06 -10.60
N TYR A 51 12.06 -7.35 -9.47
CA TYR A 51 13.19 -6.90 -8.69
C TYR A 51 13.97 -8.08 -8.08
N ALA A 52 13.28 -8.99 -7.39
CA ALA A 52 13.90 -10.19 -6.83
C ALA A 52 14.57 -11.05 -7.90
N MET A 53 13.88 -11.26 -9.04
CA MET A 53 14.42 -11.99 -10.18
C MET A 53 15.68 -11.33 -10.74
N LYS A 54 15.70 -9.99 -10.87
CA LYS A 54 16.89 -9.28 -11.34
C LYS A 54 18.07 -9.44 -10.39
N LEU A 55 17.86 -9.42 -9.08
CA LEU A 55 18.93 -9.65 -8.12
C LEU A 55 19.50 -11.06 -8.24
N HIS A 56 18.66 -12.09 -8.33
CA HIS A 56 19.10 -13.46 -8.57
C HIS A 56 19.89 -13.62 -9.88
N ASN A 57 19.44 -12.99 -10.96
CA ASN A 57 20.15 -13.04 -12.24
C ASN A 57 21.52 -12.36 -12.16
N LEU A 58 21.63 -11.24 -11.46
CA LEU A 58 22.91 -10.57 -11.22
C LEU A 58 23.84 -11.41 -10.35
N GLU A 59 23.30 -12.11 -9.36
CA GLU A 59 24.04 -13.06 -8.53
C GLU A 59 24.59 -14.23 -9.36
N ALA A 60 23.75 -14.91 -10.12
CA ALA A 60 24.14 -16.03 -10.97
C ALA A 60 25.21 -15.64 -12.00
N ALA A 61 25.11 -14.42 -12.55
CA ALA A 61 26.06 -13.90 -13.53
C ALA A 61 27.45 -13.57 -12.97
N MET A 62 27.64 -13.51 -11.64
CA MET A 62 28.94 -13.28 -11.02
C MET A 62 29.88 -14.50 -11.06
N ALA A 63 29.45 -15.62 -11.65
CA ALA A 63 30.28 -16.78 -12.05
C ALA A 63 31.39 -17.16 -11.04
N GLY A 64 31.00 -17.67 -9.86
CA GLY A 64 31.93 -18.22 -8.87
C GLY A 64 32.33 -17.28 -7.73
N ALA A 65 31.84 -16.03 -7.72
CA ALA A 65 32.02 -15.09 -6.62
C ALA A 65 30.69 -14.71 -5.94
N PRO A 66 30.02 -15.65 -5.24
CA PRO A 66 28.78 -15.37 -4.54
C PRO A 66 29.00 -14.33 -3.44
N LEU A 67 28.03 -13.43 -3.28
CA LEU A 67 28.00 -12.50 -2.15
C LEU A 67 27.59 -13.25 -0.87
N SER A 68 27.93 -12.70 0.28
CA SER A 68 27.43 -13.20 1.56
C SER A 68 25.94 -12.85 1.72
N GLU A 69 25.21 -13.69 2.46
CA GLU A 69 23.76 -13.55 2.63
C GLU A 69 23.38 -12.21 3.28
N ASP A 70 24.15 -11.75 4.26
CA ASP A 70 23.94 -10.45 4.93
C ASP A 70 24.00 -9.28 3.94
N VAL A 71 24.94 -9.32 2.99
CA VAL A 71 25.06 -8.30 1.94
C VAL A 71 23.86 -8.37 0.99
N LYS A 72 23.41 -9.57 0.61
CA LYS A 72 22.23 -9.74 -0.26
C LYS A 72 20.96 -9.22 0.42
N VAL A 73 20.76 -9.58 1.69
CA VAL A 73 19.63 -9.12 2.50
C VAL A 73 19.63 -7.60 2.63
N THR A 74 20.77 -7.00 2.96
CA THR A 74 20.90 -5.54 3.10
C THR A 74 20.56 -4.82 1.80
N VAL A 75 21.12 -5.27 0.67
CA VAL A 75 20.82 -4.68 -0.65
C VAL A 75 19.34 -4.84 -1.01
N PHE A 76 18.74 -5.99 -0.71
CA PHE A 76 17.32 -6.21 -0.93
C PHE A 76 16.47 -5.24 -0.10
N MET A 77 16.71 -5.18 1.21
CA MET A 77 15.94 -4.33 2.13
C MET A 77 16.07 -2.84 1.79
N ASP A 78 17.26 -2.38 1.41
CA ASP A 78 17.51 -1.00 0.99
C ASP A 78 16.90 -0.69 -0.39
N GLY A 79 16.84 -1.69 -1.27
CA GLY A 79 16.34 -1.52 -2.63
C GLY A 79 14.83 -1.71 -2.81
N VAL A 80 14.14 -2.31 -1.82
CA VAL A 80 12.68 -2.39 -1.76
C VAL A 80 12.10 -0.99 -1.54
N ARG A 81 10.98 -0.70 -2.20
CA ARG A 81 10.27 0.57 -2.04
C ARG A 81 9.80 0.77 -0.61
N THR A 82 9.94 2.00 -0.12
CA THR A 82 9.41 2.39 1.19
C THR A 82 7.90 2.21 1.25
N GLY A 83 7.46 1.44 2.24
CA GLY A 83 6.06 1.04 2.39
C GLY A 83 5.86 -0.12 3.38
N PRO A 84 4.69 -0.78 3.34
CA PRO A 84 4.38 -1.91 4.23
C PRO A 84 5.37 -3.06 4.09
N VAL A 85 5.72 -3.43 2.85
CA VAL A 85 6.69 -4.48 2.53
C VAL A 85 8.04 -4.22 3.19
N GLN A 86 8.61 -3.02 3.01
CA GLN A 86 9.88 -2.65 3.64
C GLN A 86 9.78 -2.65 5.17
N THR A 87 8.65 -2.17 5.72
CA THR A 87 8.40 -2.16 7.16
C THR A 87 8.39 -3.56 7.74
N GLU A 88 7.76 -4.50 7.05
CA GLU A 88 7.67 -5.90 7.51
C GLU A 88 9.04 -6.60 7.45
N LEU A 89 9.87 -6.29 6.46
CA LEU A 89 11.25 -6.78 6.40
C LEU A 89 12.09 -6.29 7.60
N PHE A 90 12.00 -5.01 7.95
CA PHE A 90 12.70 -4.48 9.13
C PHE A 90 12.20 -5.10 10.44
N ARG A 91 10.90 -5.41 10.55
CA ARG A 91 10.33 -6.07 11.72
C ARG A 91 10.81 -7.51 11.88
N ARG A 92 10.87 -8.27 10.79
CA ARG A 92 11.22 -9.71 10.83
C ARG A 92 12.71 -9.99 10.80
N GLN A 93 13.53 -9.05 10.35
CA GLN A 93 14.99 -9.18 10.29
C GLN A 93 15.45 -10.50 9.65
N PRO A 94 15.13 -10.73 8.36
CA PRO A 94 15.49 -11.97 7.68
C PRO A 94 17.01 -12.17 7.68
N LYS A 95 17.44 -13.43 7.81
CA LYS A 95 18.87 -13.79 7.84
C LYS A 95 19.39 -14.21 6.46
N THR A 96 18.49 -14.53 5.55
CA THR A 96 18.82 -14.99 4.20
C THR A 96 18.05 -14.21 3.16
N PHE A 97 18.62 -14.09 1.96
CA PHE A 97 17.97 -13.40 0.85
C PHE A 97 16.63 -14.03 0.48
N ASN A 98 16.57 -15.36 0.44
CA ASN A 98 15.34 -16.08 0.10
C ASN A 98 14.24 -15.88 1.14
N GLU A 99 14.58 -15.85 2.43
CA GLU A 99 13.64 -15.51 3.50
C GLU A 99 13.09 -14.08 3.33
N ALA A 100 13.97 -13.12 3.03
CA ALA A 100 13.56 -11.74 2.75
C ALA A 100 12.59 -11.67 1.56
N VAL A 101 12.89 -12.35 0.46
CA VAL A 101 12.00 -12.42 -0.71
C VAL A 101 10.65 -13.02 -0.34
N ASN A 102 10.60 -14.12 0.40
CA ASN A 102 9.34 -14.76 0.82
C ASN A 102 8.47 -13.85 1.69
N ILE A 103 9.08 -13.16 2.67
CA ILE A 103 8.38 -12.18 3.52
C ILE A 103 7.81 -11.06 2.65
N ALA A 104 8.63 -10.55 1.74
CA ALA A 104 8.24 -9.43 0.90
C ALA A 104 7.09 -9.80 -0.06
N MET A 105 7.12 -11.00 -0.67
CA MET A 105 6.04 -11.50 -1.51
C MET A 105 4.74 -11.71 -0.74
N LEU A 106 4.83 -12.25 0.49
CA LEU A 106 3.68 -12.48 1.35
C LEU A 106 3.01 -11.14 1.73
N GLU A 107 3.82 -10.15 2.09
CA GLU A 107 3.31 -8.83 2.46
C GLU A 107 2.72 -8.08 1.25
N ASP A 108 3.38 -8.13 0.08
CA ASP A 108 2.85 -7.54 -1.15
C ASP A 108 1.47 -8.14 -1.52
N HIS A 109 1.32 -9.46 -1.36
CA HIS A 109 0.04 -10.13 -1.52
C HIS A 109 -1.01 -9.63 -0.50
N CYS A 110 -0.64 -9.51 0.78
CA CYS A 110 -1.53 -9.01 1.84
C CYS A 110 -2.02 -7.57 1.54
N VAL A 111 -1.10 -6.68 1.18
CA VAL A 111 -1.40 -5.29 0.83
C VAL A 111 -2.32 -5.22 -0.39
N ARG A 112 -2.03 -5.99 -1.44
CA ARG A 112 -2.90 -6.03 -2.64
C ARG A 112 -4.27 -6.62 -2.34
N SER A 113 -4.36 -7.63 -1.46
CA SER A 113 -5.63 -8.24 -1.07
C SER A 113 -6.52 -7.26 -0.30
N THR A 114 -5.95 -6.49 0.63
CA THR A 114 -6.68 -5.48 1.39
C THR A 114 -7.09 -4.27 0.53
N GLN A 115 -6.27 -3.91 -0.48
CA GLN A 115 -6.56 -2.81 -1.39
C GLN A 115 -7.58 -3.17 -2.49
N GLY A 116 -7.68 -4.46 -2.86
CA GLY A 116 -8.72 -4.97 -3.75
C GLY A 116 -10.10 -5.07 -3.11
N HIS A 117 -10.20 -4.97 -1.78
CA HIS A 117 -11.46 -4.89 -1.07
C HIS A 117 -11.81 -3.42 -0.80
N THR A 118 -12.12 -2.68 -1.86
CA THR A 118 -13.13 -1.64 -1.69
C THR A 118 -14.46 -2.40 -1.65
N PRO A 119 -15.18 -2.47 -0.51
CA PRO A 119 -16.58 -2.81 -0.60
C PRO A 119 -17.19 -1.68 -1.42
N HIS A 120 -17.46 -1.96 -2.68
CA HIS A 120 -18.43 -1.20 -3.42
C HIS A 120 -19.74 -1.39 -2.67
N VAL A 121 -20.01 -0.49 -1.73
CA VAL A 121 -21.31 -0.36 -1.10
C VAL A 121 -22.22 0.20 -2.18
N GLU A 122 -22.67 -0.65 -3.10
CA GLU A 122 -24.04 -0.48 -3.59
C GLU A 122 -24.94 -0.79 -2.41
N ALA A 123 -25.80 0.16 -2.14
CA ALA A 123 -26.92 -0.01 -1.25
C ALA A 123 -27.87 -1.09 -1.82
N SER A 124 -27.63 -2.36 -1.51
CA SER A 124 -28.69 -3.33 -1.21
C SER A 124 -28.08 -4.66 -0.73
N GLU A 125 -28.61 -5.14 0.40
CA GLU A 125 -28.55 -6.52 0.90
C GLU A 125 -27.16 -7.12 1.19
N GLY A 126 -26.65 -6.82 2.40
CA GLY A 126 -25.38 -7.35 2.89
C GLY A 126 -25.42 -8.83 3.33
N PRO A 127 -24.28 -9.56 3.28
CA PRO A 127 -24.15 -10.91 3.81
C PRO A 127 -24.15 -10.92 5.34
N THR A 128 -24.78 -11.93 5.93
CA THR A 128 -24.82 -12.15 7.38
C THR A 128 -23.41 -12.30 7.98
N PRO A 129 -23.09 -11.62 9.10
CA PRO A 129 -21.87 -11.87 9.87
C PRO A 129 -21.94 -13.25 10.54
N MET A 130 -20.84 -13.99 10.55
CA MET A 130 -20.73 -15.25 11.28
C MET A 130 -20.71 -14.96 12.80
N GLU A 131 -21.69 -15.48 13.54
CA GLU A 131 -21.82 -15.27 14.99
C GLU A 131 -20.80 -16.09 15.79
N ILE A 132 -20.06 -15.41 16.67
CA ILE A 132 -19.34 -16.05 17.79
C ILE A 132 -20.29 -16.01 18.99
N SER A 133 -20.72 -17.18 19.46
CA SER A 133 -21.82 -17.34 20.41
C SER A 133 -21.35 -17.42 21.88
N LEU A 134 -22.23 -16.94 22.78
CA LEU A 134 -22.39 -17.24 24.23
C LEU A 134 -21.69 -16.36 25.28
N ALA A 135 -22.43 -15.36 25.77
CA ALA A 135 -22.64 -15.15 27.21
C ALA A 135 -24.00 -14.47 27.45
N GLU A 136 -24.89 -15.16 28.17
CA GLU A 136 -26.23 -14.71 28.53
C GLU A 136 -26.24 -13.44 29.38
N SER A 137 -27.00 -12.44 28.95
CA SER A 137 -27.63 -11.47 29.85
C SER A 137 -28.93 -10.98 29.23
N ALA A 138 -30.03 -11.50 29.74
CA ALA A 138 -31.40 -11.12 29.41
C ALA A 138 -31.62 -9.60 29.42
N ARG A 139 -32.24 -9.07 28.35
CA ARG A 139 -33.19 -7.93 28.37
C ARG A 139 -33.98 -7.89 27.04
N PRO A 140 -35.30 -7.60 27.07
CA PRO A 140 -36.16 -7.84 25.92
C PRO A 140 -36.16 -6.67 24.92
N GLN A 141 -35.96 -7.03 23.65
CA GLN A 141 -36.74 -6.61 22.47
C GLN A 141 -37.20 -5.15 22.39
N ARG A 142 -36.67 -4.39 21.41
CA ARG A 142 -37.50 -3.42 20.67
C ARG A 142 -36.93 -3.10 19.29
N THR A 143 -37.36 -3.90 18.32
CA THR A 143 -37.56 -3.49 16.94
C THR A 143 -38.42 -2.21 16.90
N GLN A 144 -37.84 -1.08 16.53
CA GLN A 144 -38.57 0.20 16.33
C GLN A 144 -38.31 0.78 14.94
N ARG A 145 -38.26 -0.07 13.92
CA ARG A 145 -38.38 0.35 12.51
C ARG A 145 -39.73 -0.08 11.95
N ALA A 146 -40.80 0.56 12.44
CA ALA A 146 -42.10 0.62 11.78
C ALA A 146 -42.93 1.75 12.43
N GLY A 147 -43.04 2.89 11.74
CA GLY A 147 -43.91 4.01 12.12
C GLY A 147 -43.49 4.78 13.38
N GLY A 148 -42.49 5.65 13.25
CA GLY A 148 -41.95 6.45 14.36
C GLY A 148 -43.04 7.24 15.10
N ARG A 149 -43.39 6.78 16.31
CA ARG A 149 -44.21 7.53 17.26
C ARG A 149 -43.35 8.61 17.92
N CYS A 150 -43.95 9.77 18.14
CA CYS A 150 -43.30 10.87 18.83
C CYS A 150 -42.86 10.46 20.24
N PHE A 151 -41.57 10.62 20.56
CA PHE A 151 -41.03 10.31 21.90
C PHE A 151 -41.59 11.19 23.05
N GLY A 152 -42.48 12.15 22.77
CA GLY A 152 -43.12 13.03 23.76
C GLY A 152 -44.58 12.69 24.02
N CYS A 153 -45.39 12.55 22.97
CA CYS A 153 -46.84 12.28 23.08
C CYS A 153 -47.25 10.88 22.57
N ASN A 154 -46.28 10.08 22.10
CA ASN A 154 -46.46 8.74 21.56
C ASN A 154 -47.43 8.64 20.35
N GLN A 155 -47.75 9.76 19.70
CA GLN A 155 -48.57 9.77 18.48
C GLN A 155 -47.71 9.52 17.24
N PRO A 156 -48.18 8.73 16.25
CA PRO A 156 -47.46 8.49 15.01
C PRO A 156 -47.45 9.73 14.10
N GLY A 157 -46.57 9.74 13.09
CA GLY A 157 -46.54 10.76 12.03
C GLY A 157 -45.64 11.97 12.29
N HIS A 158 -45.01 12.08 13.46
CA HIS A 158 -44.04 13.14 13.74
C HIS A 158 -43.02 12.72 14.83
N PHE A 159 -41.84 13.34 14.80
CA PHE A 159 -40.83 13.18 15.86
C PHE A 159 -40.98 14.25 16.94
N ARG A 160 -40.36 14.03 18.13
CA ARG A 160 -40.51 14.92 19.30
C ARG A 160 -40.20 16.39 19.03
N ARG A 161 -39.28 16.68 18.10
CA ARG A 161 -38.95 18.06 17.66
C ARG A 161 -40.13 18.78 17.00
N ASN A 162 -41.03 18.03 16.36
CA ASN A 162 -42.19 18.53 15.62
C ASN A 162 -43.53 18.23 16.33
N CYS A 163 -43.49 17.92 17.64
CA CYS A 163 -44.71 17.62 18.39
C CYS A 163 -45.60 18.87 18.52
N PRO A 164 -46.89 18.80 18.14
CA PRO A 164 -47.82 19.93 18.26
C PRO A 164 -48.08 20.29 19.72
N THR A 165 -48.01 19.32 20.63
CA THR A 165 -48.18 19.50 22.09
C THR A 165 -46.88 19.80 22.82
N ASN A 166 -45.81 20.21 22.14
CA ASN A 166 -44.49 20.38 22.76
C ASN A 166 -44.50 21.58 23.74
N PRO A 167 -44.22 21.39 25.05
CA PRO A 167 -44.27 22.48 26.04
C PRO A 167 -43.23 23.59 25.79
N TRP A 168 -42.19 23.32 25.00
CA TRP A 168 -41.17 24.29 24.63
C TRP A 168 -41.59 25.26 23.50
N LYS A 169 -42.72 25.00 22.83
CA LYS A 169 -43.26 25.88 21.77
C LYS A 169 -44.27 26.89 22.31
N THR A 170 -44.97 26.59 23.41
CA THR A 170 -46.01 27.45 23.98
C THR A 170 -45.50 28.71 24.69
N THR A 171 -44.19 28.92 24.76
CA THR A 171 -43.55 30.08 25.41
C THR A 171 -42.85 31.03 24.43
N ARG A 172 -42.92 30.80 23.11
CA ARG A 172 -42.30 31.67 22.09
C ARG A 172 -43.26 32.56 21.28
N ASP A 173 -44.57 32.49 21.51
CA ASP A 173 -45.55 33.36 20.81
C ASP A 173 -45.83 34.71 21.49
N LYS A 174 -45.09 35.09 22.54
CA LYS A 174 -45.25 36.40 23.19
C LYS A 174 -43.91 37.08 23.48
N LYS A 175 -43.08 37.33 22.47
CA LYS A 175 -42.15 38.47 22.48
C LYS A 175 -41.45 38.68 21.14
N HIS A 176 -41.64 39.91 20.64
CA HIS A 176 -40.95 40.60 19.55
C HIS A 176 -41.56 40.51 18.15
N LEU A 177 -42.73 41.14 18.03
CA LEU A 177 -42.94 42.13 16.97
C LEU A 177 -41.98 43.32 17.22
N VAL A 178 -41.55 43.96 16.13
CA VAL A 178 -40.60 45.10 16.00
C VAL A 178 -39.12 44.68 15.81
N ARG A 179 -38.79 44.37 14.54
CA ARG A 179 -37.45 44.59 13.98
C ARG A 179 -37.31 46.07 13.64
N PRO A 180 -36.29 46.80 14.13
CA PRO A 180 -35.82 48.00 13.46
C PRO A 180 -35.04 47.62 12.20
N ALA A 181 -35.17 48.44 11.16
CA ALA A 181 -34.48 48.28 9.88
C ALA A 181 -32.95 48.39 10.03
N PRO A 182 -32.15 47.69 9.20
CA PRO A 182 -30.72 48.00 9.11
C PRO A 182 -30.53 49.26 8.25
N ASN A 183 -29.95 50.29 8.86
CA ASN A 183 -29.46 51.47 8.16
C ASN A 183 -28.32 51.10 7.19
N SER A 184 -28.37 51.73 6.02
CA SER A 184 -27.30 51.85 5.05
C SER A 184 -25.99 52.29 5.69
N LEU A 185 -24.90 51.63 5.30
CA LEU A 185 -23.57 52.23 5.33
C LEU A 185 -23.03 52.16 3.90
N GLU A 186 -22.85 53.34 3.34
CA GLU A 186 -22.27 53.58 2.02
C GLU A 186 -20.84 53.03 1.98
N ALA A 187 -20.57 52.19 0.99
CA ALA A 187 -19.21 51.85 0.60
C ALA A 187 -18.77 52.90 -0.43
N THR A 188 -17.89 53.79 -0.01
CA THR A 188 -17.18 54.71 -0.91
C THR A 188 -16.34 53.91 -1.89
N GLU A 189 -16.58 54.14 -3.16
CA GLU A 189 -15.75 53.73 -4.29
C GLU A 189 -14.35 54.37 -4.18
N SER A 190 -13.28 53.60 -4.36
CA SER A 190 -11.99 54.13 -4.80
C SER A 190 -11.17 53.07 -5.56
N GLU A 191 -11.25 53.18 -6.88
CA GLU A 191 -10.17 53.08 -7.87
C GLU A 191 -9.58 51.69 -8.21
N HIS A 192 -10.06 51.15 -9.34
CA HIS A 192 -9.24 50.50 -10.37
C HIS A 192 -8.16 51.51 -10.86
N GLY A 193 -6.95 51.17 -11.31
CA GLY A 193 -6.32 49.91 -11.66
C GLY A 193 -5.14 50.20 -12.62
N TYR A 194 -4.27 49.20 -12.76
CA TYR A 194 -3.33 48.95 -13.86
C TYR A 194 -2.00 49.71 -13.96
N SER A 195 -0.92 48.94 -13.78
CA SER A 195 0.42 49.18 -14.32
C SER A 195 0.84 47.97 -15.15
N GLN A 196 1.48 48.29 -16.29
CA GLN A 196 2.22 47.47 -17.26
C GLN A 196 1.40 46.71 -18.32
#